data_AF-A0A9D3PLM5-F1
#
_entry.id   AF-A0A9D3PLM5-F1
#
_cell.length_a   1.000
_cell.length_b   1.000
_cell.length_c   1.000
_cell.angle_alpha   90.00
_cell.angle_beta   90.00
_cell.angle_gamma   90.00
#
_symmetry.space_group_name_H-M   'P 1'
#
loop_
_entity.id
_entity.type
_entity.pdbx_description
1 polymer ?
#
loop_
_entity_poly.entity_id
_entity_poly.type
_entity_poly.pdbx_seq_one_letter_code
_entity_poly.pdbx_strand_id
1 'polypeptide(L)'
;MDFVQVALTVRGTTSLGEVIAVVGSCDSLGNWCSQKAVTLQPQEDDGTVWKRTVSVPRGVECNYRYFKGFFLEPKNAGDPCQVIVNKWETHQQPRALNSSESDLVIDDGEFGFYNGVECVDSGWLTCQTEIRLRLHYSQKSPVSISKKKFKKSRFRLKLMLEGIEEEEDEDEQSPTSWNKMTTTLETSMISGSGYKSRHSQPECGYALEPAQWTEYSIHTMDPDNLELTFEFFELDIS
;
A
#
# COMPACT_ATOMS: atom_id res chain seq x y z
N MET A 1 19.32 32.19 3.82
CA MET A 1 17.92 31.91 4.17
C MET A 1 17.97 31.33 5.57
N ASP A 2 17.27 31.93 6.53
CA ASP A 2 17.34 31.51 7.92
C ASP A 2 16.37 30.35 8.16
N PHE A 3 16.78 29.40 8.98
CA PHE A 3 15.98 28.22 9.33
C PHE A 3 15.68 28.20 10.82
N VAL A 4 14.57 27.55 11.19
CA VAL A 4 14.21 27.29 12.59
C VAL A 4 13.99 25.79 12.77
N GLN A 5 14.37 25.27 13.94
CA GLN A 5 14.05 23.91 14.33
C GLN A 5 12.61 23.86 14.83
N VAL A 6 11.83 22.92 14.30
CA VAL A 6 10.46 22.65 14.73
C VAL A 6 10.34 21.18 15.09
N ALA A 7 9.97 20.91 16.34
CA ALA A 7 9.67 19.56 16.79
C ALA A 7 8.21 19.24 16.51
N LEU A 8 7.95 18.37 15.54
CA LEU A 8 6.64 17.86 15.20
C LEU A 8 6.33 16.62 16.04
N THR A 9 5.17 16.59 16.67
CA THR A 9 4.65 15.47 17.45
C THR A 9 3.25 15.11 16.98
N VAL A 10 3.00 13.82 16.76
CA VAL A 10 1.68 13.28 16.39
C VAL A 10 1.48 11.92 17.05
N ARG A 11 0.25 11.59 17.39
CA ARG A 11 -0.15 10.31 18.01
C ARG A 11 -0.77 9.37 16.99
N GLY A 12 -0.46 8.09 17.06
CA GLY A 12 -1.09 7.08 16.22
C GLY A 12 -0.43 5.72 16.36
N THR A 13 -1.24 4.67 16.18
CA THR A 13 -0.75 3.29 16.14
C THR A 13 -0.30 2.92 14.72
N THR A 14 0.71 2.07 14.60
CA THR A 14 1.18 1.54 13.31
C THR A 14 1.21 0.01 13.35
N SER A 15 1.18 -0.59 12.17
CA SER A 15 1.45 -2.02 12.00
C SER A 15 2.94 -2.33 12.21
N LEU A 16 3.30 -3.60 12.38
CA LEU A 16 4.71 -3.99 12.48
C LEU A 16 5.51 -3.50 11.26
N GLY A 17 6.61 -2.79 11.47
CA GLY A 17 7.45 -2.20 10.42
C GLY A 17 6.92 -0.90 9.80
N GLU A 18 5.66 -0.53 10.05
CA GLU A 18 5.06 0.71 9.54
C GLU A 18 5.46 1.90 10.42
N VAL A 19 5.77 3.02 9.78
CA VAL A 19 6.16 4.27 10.44
C VAL A 19 5.19 5.40 10.10
N ILE A 20 5.10 6.40 10.98
CA ILE A 20 4.50 7.70 10.63
C ILE A 20 5.59 8.58 10.02
N ALA A 21 5.32 9.18 8.87
CA ALA A 21 6.21 10.11 8.19
C ALA A 21 5.49 11.41 7.84
N VAL A 22 6.27 12.47 7.62
CA VAL A 22 5.79 13.79 7.23
C VAL A 22 6.39 14.20 5.88
N VAL A 23 5.55 14.77 5.02
CA VAL A 23 5.97 15.39 3.76
C VAL A 23 5.28 16.74 3.61
N GLY A 24 5.92 17.70 2.95
CA GLY A 24 5.43 19.05 2.85
C GLY A 24 6.08 19.89 1.77
N SER A 25 5.77 21.18 1.77
CA SER A 25 6.02 22.10 0.65
C SER A 25 7.43 22.66 0.56
N CYS A 26 8.29 22.43 1.55
CA CYS A 26 9.68 22.90 1.56
C CYS A 26 10.68 21.76 1.35
N ASP A 27 11.92 22.12 0.98
CA ASP A 27 12.98 21.16 0.67
C ASP A 27 13.24 20.15 1.80
N SER A 28 13.26 20.63 3.04
CA SER A 28 13.47 19.80 4.23
C SER A 28 12.30 18.87 4.57
N LEU A 29 11.13 19.11 3.97
CA LEU A 29 9.94 18.26 4.05
C LEU A 29 9.69 17.51 2.72
N GLY A 30 10.65 17.53 1.80
CA GLY A 30 10.63 16.69 0.61
C GLY A 30 9.80 17.22 -0.58
N ASN A 31 9.29 18.45 -0.53
CA ASN A 31 8.52 19.06 -1.63
C ASN A 31 7.37 18.17 -2.15
N TRP A 32 6.54 17.63 -1.25
CA TRP A 32 5.44 16.71 -1.55
C TRP A 32 5.86 15.39 -2.23
N CYS A 33 7.16 15.06 -2.24
CA CYS A 33 7.66 13.78 -2.72
C CYS A 33 7.74 12.79 -1.55
N SER A 34 6.91 11.73 -1.57
CA SER A 34 6.92 10.70 -0.52
C SER A 34 8.27 10.02 -0.35
N GLN A 35 9.04 9.86 -1.43
CA GLN A 35 10.41 9.30 -1.41
C GLN A 35 11.41 10.19 -0.64
N LYS A 36 11.06 11.45 -0.38
CA LYS A 36 11.87 12.43 0.38
C LYS A 36 11.21 12.81 1.70
N ALA A 37 10.18 12.07 2.12
CA ALA A 37 9.50 12.32 3.36
C ALA A 37 10.41 12.06 4.56
N VAL A 38 10.12 12.73 5.66
CA VAL A 38 10.88 12.59 6.90
C VAL A 38 10.15 11.61 7.82
N THR A 39 10.82 10.52 8.20
CA THR A 39 10.28 9.56 9.15
C THR A 39 10.29 10.13 10.58
N LEU A 40 9.19 9.94 11.30
CA LEU A 40 9.12 10.22 12.73
C LEU A 40 9.66 9.02 13.53
N GLN A 41 10.06 9.29 14.76
CA GLN A 41 10.56 8.27 15.68
C GLN A 41 9.55 8.08 16.83
N PRO A 42 9.21 6.84 17.20
CA PRO A 42 8.42 6.60 18.40
C PRO A 42 9.19 7.10 19.64
N GLN A 43 8.50 7.78 20.55
CA GLN A 43 9.10 8.36 21.76
C GLN A 43 8.92 7.46 23.00
N GLU A 44 7.86 6.68 23.02
CA GLU A 44 7.47 5.83 24.15
C GLU A 44 7.50 4.36 23.72
N ASP A 45 7.65 3.45 24.69
CA ASP A 45 7.71 2.01 24.45
C ASP A 45 6.39 1.46 23.87
N ASP A 46 5.27 2.19 24.06
CA ASP A 46 3.96 1.82 23.50
C ASP A 46 3.81 2.15 22.01
N GLY A 47 4.76 2.88 21.42
CA GLY A 47 4.77 3.26 20.01
C GLY A 47 3.62 4.17 19.59
N THR A 48 2.94 4.84 20.53
CA THR A 48 1.76 5.66 20.21
C THR A 48 2.11 7.12 19.92
N VAL A 49 3.19 7.64 20.48
CA VAL A 49 3.65 9.03 20.27
C VAL A 49 4.85 9.06 19.33
N TRP A 50 4.72 9.77 18.22
CA TRP A 50 5.74 9.90 17.19
C TRP A 50 6.27 11.33 17.15
N LYS A 51 7.59 11.49 17.05
CA LYS A 51 8.23 12.80 17.05
C LYS A 51 9.37 12.91 16.06
N ARG A 52 9.53 14.10 15.48
CA ARG A 52 10.71 14.46 14.70
C ARG A 52 10.99 15.96 14.78
N THR A 53 12.26 16.33 14.90
CA THR A 53 12.68 17.71 14.70
C THR A 53 13.07 17.92 13.24
N VAL A 54 12.47 18.93 12.61
CA VAL A 54 12.72 19.33 11.22
C VAL A 54 13.19 20.78 11.15
N SER A 55 14.05 21.09 10.18
CA SER A 55 14.54 22.44 9.93
C SER A 55 13.69 23.09 8.84
N VAL A 56 12.92 24.14 9.14
CA VAL A 56 12.05 24.81 8.16
C VAL A 56 12.47 26.27 7.94
N PRO A 57 12.26 26.84 6.74
CA PRO A 57 12.55 28.25 6.49
C PRO A 57 11.80 29.17 7.46
N ARG A 58 12.49 30.15 8.06
CA ARG A 58 11.89 31.12 8.97
C ARG A 58 11.01 32.11 8.20
N GLY A 59 9.83 32.40 8.75
CA GLY A 59 8.92 33.43 8.22
C GLY A 59 8.25 33.07 6.88
N VAL A 60 8.34 31.80 6.46
CA VAL A 60 7.65 31.27 5.29
C VAL A 60 6.68 30.20 5.76
N GLU A 61 5.40 30.34 5.41
CA GLU A 61 4.41 29.32 5.70
C GLU A 61 4.76 28.03 4.96
N CYS A 62 4.90 26.93 5.70
CA CYS A 62 5.19 25.61 5.15
C CYS A 62 3.98 24.69 5.39
N ASN A 63 3.45 24.10 4.32
CA ASN A 63 2.33 23.17 4.41
C ASN A 63 2.84 21.73 4.42
N TYR A 64 2.17 20.85 5.17
CA TYR A 64 2.59 19.46 5.32
C TYR A 64 1.41 18.51 5.61
N ARG A 65 1.65 17.21 5.46
CA ARG A 65 0.74 16.12 5.80
C ARG A 65 1.52 14.95 6.40
N TYR A 66 0.86 14.22 7.30
CA TYR A 66 1.36 12.93 7.71
C TYR A 66 0.86 11.81 6.79
N PHE A 67 1.64 10.74 6.71
CA PHE A 67 1.19 9.46 6.20
C PHE A 67 1.78 8.32 7.03
N LYS A 68 1.14 7.15 6.95
CA LYS A 68 1.68 5.88 7.44
C LYS A 68 2.17 5.06 6.27
N GLY A 69 3.34 4.44 6.40
CA GLY A 69 3.94 3.69 5.31
C GLY A 69 5.19 2.93 5.71
N PHE A 70 5.80 2.30 4.72
CA PHE A 70 7.03 1.52 4.85
C PHE A 70 8.15 2.17 4.05
N PHE A 71 9.35 2.21 4.64
CA PHE A 71 10.56 2.71 4.00
C PHE A 71 11.48 1.49 3.80
N LEU A 72 11.55 1.01 2.56
CA LEU A 72 12.26 -0.21 2.22
C LEU A 72 13.73 0.07 2.01
N GLU A 73 14.58 -0.87 2.44
CA GLU A 73 16.00 -0.77 2.18
C GLU A 73 16.28 -0.79 0.67
N PRO A 74 17.25 0.01 0.18
CA PRO A 74 17.65 -0.03 -1.21
C PRO A 74 18.20 -1.41 -1.56
N LYS A 75 17.80 -1.94 -2.73
CA LYS A 75 18.30 -3.23 -3.22
C LYS A 75 19.81 -3.21 -3.51
N ASN A 76 20.32 -2.07 -3.99
CA ASN A 76 21.74 -1.89 -4.28
C ASN A 76 22.31 -0.65 -3.58
N ALA A 77 23.62 -0.68 -3.33
CA ALA A 77 24.35 0.47 -2.80
C ALA A 77 24.21 1.69 -3.74
N GLY A 78 23.56 2.74 -3.25
CA GLY A 78 23.33 3.98 -3.99
C GLY A 78 21.93 4.14 -4.59
N ASP A 79 21.10 3.08 -4.56
CA ASP A 79 19.69 3.20 -4.94
C ASP A 79 18.92 4.02 -3.88
N PRO A 80 17.88 4.75 -4.28
CA PRO A 80 17.01 5.42 -3.32
C PRO A 80 16.22 4.39 -2.50
N CYS A 81 16.01 4.69 -1.22
CA CYS A 81 15.02 4.00 -0.38
C CYS A 81 13.65 4.07 -1.08
N GLN A 82 12.95 2.95 -1.15
CA GLN A 82 11.61 2.90 -1.73
C GLN A 82 10.57 3.12 -0.64
N VAL A 83 9.69 4.10 -0.85
CA VAL A 83 8.61 4.41 0.09
C VAL A 83 7.28 3.87 -0.41
N ILE A 84 6.66 3.01 0.38
CA ILE A 84 5.27 2.55 0.21
C ILE A 84 4.38 3.35 1.16
N VAL A 85 3.34 3.99 0.63
CA VAL A 85 2.38 4.71 1.46
C VAL A 85 1.13 3.84 1.66
N ASN A 86 0.78 3.55 2.91
CA ASN A 86 -0.43 2.79 3.24
C ASN A 86 -1.62 3.70 3.47
N LYS A 87 -1.45 4.78 4.23
CA LYS A 87 -2.53 5.69 4.62
C LYS A 87 -2.07 7.15 4.61
N TRP A 88 -2.88 8.02 4.05
CA TRP A 88 -2.69 9.48 4.07
C TRP A 88 -3.65 10.16 5.04
N GLU A 89 -3.22 11.28 5.62
CA GLU A 89 -4.16 12.31 6.06
C GLU A 89 -4.78 13.02 4.84
N THR A 90 -6.11 13.03 4.76
CA THR A 90 -6.85 13.50 3.57
C THR A 90 -7.77 14.69 3.82
N HIS A 91 -7.63 15.41 4.94
CA HIS A 91 -8.33 16.69 5.12
C HIS A 91 -8.08 17.61 3.94
N GLN A 92 -9.07 18.39 3.50
CA GLN A 92 -8.93 19.23 2.31
C GLN A 92 -7.76 20.22 2.43
N GLN A 93 -7.57 20.84 3.60
CA GLN A 93 -6.44 21.71 3.87
C GLN A 93 -5.30 20.90 4.51
N PRO A 94 -4.06 21.02 4.02
CA PRO A 94 -2.90 20.47 4.70
C PRO A 94 -2.68 21.19 6.04
N ARG A 95 -1.89 20.58 6.92
CA ARG A 95 -1.42 21.26 8.14
C ARG A 95 -0.44 22.36 7.74
N ALA A 96 -0.37 23.43 8.52
CA ALA A 96 0.44 24.60 8.22
C ALA A 96 1.39 24.95 9.37
N LEU A 97 2.65 25.25 9.03
CA LEU A 97 3.70 25.71 9.93
C LEU A 97 3.94 27.20 9.70
N ASN A 98 3.74 28.00 10.75
CA ASN A 98 4.09 29.41 10.76
C ASN A 98 5.25 29.65 11.73
N SER A 99 6.48 29.60 11.21
CA SER A 99 7.73 29.68 11.97
C SER A 99 8.21 31.13 12.12
N SER A 100 7.52 31.94 12.94
CA SER A 100 8.03 33.26 13.34
C SER A 100 9.04 33.16 14.48
N GLU A 101 8.85 32.21 15.39
CA GLU A 101 9.64 32.02 16.61
C GLU A 101 10.75 30.97 16.44
N SER A 102 11.74 31.01 17.34
CA SER A 102 12.81 30.01 17.41
C SER A 102 12.38 28.83 18.29
N ASP A 103 12.74 27.60 17.89
CA ASP A 103 12.54 26.35 18.65
C ASP A 103 11.08 26.06 19.04
N LEU A 104 10.24 25.87 18.02
CA LEU A 104 8.82 25.59 18.18
C LEU A 104 8.56 24.10 18.40
N VAL A 105 7.69 23.76 19.34
CA VAL A 105 7.16 22.41 19.53
C VAL A 105 5.70 22.40 19.11
N ILE A 106 5.35 21.56 18.15
CA ILE A 106 3.98 21.41 17.63
C ILE A 106 3.49 20.03 17.98
N ASP A 107 2.36 19.99 18.69
CA ASP A 107 1.59 18.78 18.92
C ASP A 107 0.36 18.80 18.01
N ASP A 108 0.41 17.96 16.98
CA ASP A 108 -0.61 17.85 15.93
C ASP A 108 -1.80 16.97 16.31
N GLY A 109 -1.83 16.45 17.54
CA GLY A 109 -2.91 15.59 17.99
C GLY A 109 -2.76 14.16 17.49
N GLU A 110 -3.84 13.60 16.98
CA GLU A 110 -3.88 12.24 16.43
C GLU A 110 -3.75 12.26 14.90
N PHE A 111 -3.03 11.28 14.37
CA PHE A 111 -2.89 11.05 12.95
C PHE A 111 -4.27 10.91 12.30
N GLY A 112 -4.51 11.68 11.25
CA GLY A 112 -5.78 11.63 10.53
C GLY A 112 -6.89 12.43 11.19
N PHE A 113 -6.65 13.05 12.34
CA PHE A 113 -7.64 13.88 13.02
C PHE A 113 -7.28 15.36 12.95
N TYR A 114 -8.27 16.17 12.59
CA TYR A 114 -8.20 17.62 12.66
C TYR A 114 -9.57 18.15 13.08
N ASN A 115 -9.62 18.98 14.13
CA ASN A 115 -10.85 19.50 14.73
C ASN A 115 -11.91 18.43 15.05
N GLY A 116 -11.46 17.26 15.53
CA GLY A 116 -12.35 16.14 15.89
C GLY A 116 -12.92 15.36 14.72
N VAL A 117 -12.51 15.65 13.48
CA VAL A 117 -12.91 14.90 12.28
C VAL A 117 -11.75 14.05 11.81
N GLU A 118 -11.99 12.75 11.66
CA GLU A 118 -11.06 11.83 11.01
C GLU A 118 -11.18 11.96 9.49
N CYS A 119 -10.08 12.18 8.80
CA CYS A 119 -9.98 12.12 7.34
C CYS A 119 -8.70 11.37 6.97
N VAL A 120 -8.86 10.07 6.70
CA VAL A 120 -7.78 9.17 6.30
C VAL A 120 -8.24 8.36 5.09
N ASP A 121 -7.36 8.16 4.12
CA ASP A 121 -7.60 7.28 2.98
C ASP A 121 -6.36 6.45 2.66
N SER A 122 -6.55 5.36 1.91
CA SER A 122 -5.47 4.50 1.46
C SER A 122 -4.49 5.26 0.56
N GLY A 123 -3.21 4.91 0.68
CA GLY A 123 -2.18 5.36 -0.24
C GLY A 123 -2.40 4.83 -1.65
N TRP A 124 -1.89 5.58 -2.63
CA TRP A 124 -1.81 5.12 -4.01
C TRP A 124 -0.51 4.33 -4.19
N LEU A 125 -0.44 3.53 -5.25
CA LEU A 125 0.79 2.82 -5.60
C LEU A 125 1.91 3.83 -5.84
N THR A 126 3.00 3.68 -5.10
CA THR A 126 4.17 4.57 -5.20
C THR A 126 5.27 3.95 -6.05
N CYS A 127 5.76 2.79 -5.61
CA CYS A 127 6.77 1.97 -6.29
C CYS A 127 6.27 0.55 -6.59
N GLN A 128 5.02 0.28 -6.24
CA GLN A 128 4.37 -1.01 -6.43
C GLN A 128 3.79 -1.12 -7.84
N THR A 129 3.69 -2.34 -8.33
CA THR A 129 2.98 -2.68 -9.57
C THR A 129 1.65 -3.34 -9.23
N GLU A 130 0.59 -2.94 -9.93
CA GLU A 130 -0.69 -3.64 -9.89
C GLU A 130 -0.94 -4.39 -11.20
N ILE A 131 -1.18 -5.69 -11.08
CA ILE A 131 -1.61 -6.55 -12.17
C ILE A 131 -3.10 -6.84 -11.96
N ARG A 132 -3.94 -6.44 -12.92
CA ARG A 132 -5.38 -6.74 -12.91
C ARG A 132 -5.74 -7.72 -14.00
N LEU A 133 -6.23 -8.89 -13.61
CA LEU A 133 -6.79 -9.88 -14.52
C LEU A 133 -8.31 -9.88 -14.40
N ARG A 134 -9.01 -9.59 -15.50
CA ARG A 134 -10.48 -9.52 -15.51
C ARG A 134 -11.09 -10.56 -16.45
N LEU A 135 -11.79 -11.52 -15.87
CA LEU A 135 -12.54 -12.55 -16.59
C LEU A 135 -14.01 -12.16 -16.67
N HIS A 136 -14.40 -11.54 -17.78
CA HIS A 136 -15.77 -11.07 -18.02
C HIS A 136 -16.37 -11.66 -19.29
N TYR A 137 -17.66 -11.96 -19.24
CA TYR A 137 -18.42 -12.32 -20.43
C TYR A 137 -18.59 -11.09 -21.32
N SER A 138 -18.22 -11.23 -22.58
CA SER A 138 -18.50 -10.24 -23.63
C SER A 138 -19.48 -10.84 -24.64
N GLN A 139 -19.15 -10.83 -25.94
CA GLN A 139 -19.87 -11.64 -26.94
C GLN A 139 -19.63 -13.14 -26.75
N LYS A 140 -18.55 -13.53 -26.05
CA LYS A 140 -18.16 -14.92 -25.77
C LYS A 140 -17.78 -15.09 -24.31
N SER A 141 -17.76 -16.34 -23.86
CA SER A 141 -17.20 -16.73 -22.55
C SER A 141 -15.74 -16.27 -22.44
N PRO A 142 -15.29 -15.76 -21.28
CA PRO A 142 -13.90 -15.35 -21.08
C PRO A 142 -12.93 -16.53 -21.18
N VAL A 143 -13.43 -17.77 -21.01
CA VAL A 143 -12.65 -18.99 -21.18
C VAL A 143 -13.36 -19.98 -22.09
N SER A 144 -12.59 -20.59 -23.00
CA SER A 144 -13.05 -21.64 -23.91
C SER A 144 -12.25 -22.93 -23.75
N ILE A 145 -12.92 -24.06 -23.51
CA ILE A 145 -12.28 -25.37 -23.39
C ILE A 145 -12.38 -26.13 -24.71
N SER A 146 -11.24 -26.46 -25.32
CA SER A 146 -11.17 -27.11 -26.63
C SER A 146 -11.32 -28.64 -26.57
N LYS A 147 -10.98 -29.27 -25.43
CA LYS A 147 -11.04 -30.73 -25.26
C LYS A 147 -12.49 -31.23 -25.31
N LYS A 148 -12.80 -32.12 -26.26
CA LYS A 148 -14.16 -32.62 -26.54
C LYS A 148 -14.87 -33.19 -25.32
N LYS A 149 -14.17 -33.93 -24.45
CA LYS A 149 -14.74 -34.55 -23.24
C LYS A 149 -15.33 -33.53 -22.27
N PHE A 150 -14.86 -32.28 -22.32
CA PHE A 150 -15.27 -31.22 -21.41
C PHE A 150 -16.23 -30.20 -22.03
N LYS A 151 -16.76 -30.47 -23.24
CA LYS A 151 -17.60 -29.49 -23.96
C LYS A 151 -18.91 -29.11 -23.24
N LYS A 152 -19.42 -30.00 -22.38
CA LYS A 152 -20.63 -29.78 -21.59
C LYS A 152 -20.33 -29.47 -20.12
N SER A 153 -19.06 -29.55 -19.73
CA SER A 153 -18.62 -29.37 -18.36
C SER A 153 -18.68 -27.90 -17.98
N ARG A 154 -19.02 -27.64 -16.71
CA ARG A 154 -18.92 -26.32 -16.10
C ARG A 154 -17.67 -26.31 -15.22
N PHE A 155 -16.96 -25.19 -15.19
CA PHE A 155 -15.74 -25.06 -14.43
C PHE A 155 -15.83 -23.95 -13.40
N ARG A 156 -15.18 -24.16 -12.27
CA ARG A 156 -14.75 -23.09 -11.37
C ARG A 156 -13.26 -22.82 -11.57
N LEU A 157 -12.88 -21.57 -11.38
CA LEU A 157 -11.53 -21.09 -11.60
C LEU A 157 -10.96 -20.51 -10.31
N LYS A 158 -9.73 -20.92 -10.02
CA LYS A 158 -8.90 -20.37 -8.95
C LYS A 158 -7.62 -19.83 -9.57
N LEU A 159 -7.16 -18.68 -9.10
CA LEU A 159 -5.86 -18.15 -9.48
C LEU A 159 -4.89 -18.50 -8.36
N MET A 160 -3.85 -19.22 -8.72
CA MET A 160 -2.69 -19.47 -7.89
C MET A 160 -1.60 -18.48 -8.29
N LEU A 161 -0.96 -17.92 -7.26
CA LEU A 161 0.17 -17.02 -7.36
C LEU A 161 1.35 -17.73 -6.72
N GLU A 162 2.38 -18.00 -7.51
CA GLU A 162 3.65 -18.55 -7.03
C GLU A 162 4.74 -17.51 -7.31
N GLY A 163 5.52 -17.16 -6.29
CA GLY A 163 6.71 -16.34 -6.45
C GLY A 163 7.88 -17.24 -6.83
N ILE A 164 8.72 -16.81 -7.76
CA ILE A 164 10.02 -17.44 -7.93
C ILE A 164 10.84 -17.02 -6.70
N GLU A 165 11.02 -17.93 -5.75
CA GLU A 165 11.95 -17.72 -4.64
C GLU A 165 13.35 -17.55 -5.26
N GLU A 166 13.89 -16.34 -5.21
CA GLU A 166 15.34 -16.17 -5.31
C GLU A 166 15.91 -16.90 -4.09
N GLU A 167 16.82 -17.86 -4.30
CA GLU A 167 17.49 -18.57 -3.21
C GLU A 167 18.14 -17.52 -2.29
N GLU A 168 17.47 -17.17 -1.19
CA GLU A 168 18.06 -16.32 -0.17
C GLU A 168 19.17 -17.15 0.49
N ASP A 169 20.43 -16.69 0.38
CA ASP A 169 21.55 -17.31 1.08
C ASP A 169 21.17 -17.46 2.56
N GLU A 170 21.20 -18.69 3.08
CA GLU A 170 20.68 -19.09 4.41
C GLU A 170 21.25 -18.29 5.61
N ASP A 171 22.28 -17.46 5.37
CA ASP A 171 22.97 -16.65 6.37
C ASP A 171 22.34 -15.25 6.62
N GLU A 172 21.35 -14.80 5.84
CA GLU A 172 20.68 -13.49 6.02
C GLU A 172 19.43 -13.53 6.94
N GLN A 173 19.51 -14.18 8.10
CA GLN A 173 18.56 -13.89 9.21
C GLN A 173 18.94 -12.59 9.92
N SER A 174 19.00 -11.51 9.16
CA SER A 174 19.09 -10.16 9.67
C SER A 174 17.66 -9.66 9.97
N PRO A 175 17.44 -8.77 10.96
CA PRO A 175 16.13 -8.13 11.20
C PRO A 175 15.63 -7.28 10.00
N THR A 176 16.37 -7.24 8.89
CA THR A 176 16.16 -6.49 7.65
C THR A 176 15.21 -7.18 6.66
N SER A 177 14.97 -8.50 6.77
CA SER A 177 14.03 -9.23 5.91
C SER A 177 12.56 -8.82 6.13
N TRP A 178 12.27 -8.13 7.25
CA TRP A 178 10.92 -7.68 7.60
C TRP A 178 10.38 -6.50 6.77
N ASN A 179 11.22 -5.84 5.96
CA ASN A 179 10.82 -4.67 5.19
C ASN A 179 10.50 -4.97 3.72
N LYS A 180 10.43 -6.24 3.29
CA LYS A 180 9.95 -6.58 1.94
C LYS A 180 8.41 -6.61 1.94
N MET A 181 7.78 -5.82 1.06
CA MET A 181 6.32 -5.91 0.88
C MET A 181 5.96 -7.30 0.36
N THR A 182 5.04 -7.97 1.06
CA THR A 182 4.48 -9.23 0.57
C THR A 182 3.57 -8.98 -0.63
N THR A 183 3.73 -9.77 -1.69
CA THR A 183 2.78 -9.75 -2.81
C THR A 183 1.38 -10.13 -2.30
N THR A 184 0.38 -9.32 -2.66
CA THR A 184 -1.01 -9.56 -2.26
C THR A 184 -1.85 -9.99 -3.45
N LEU A 185 -2.88 -10.81 -3.20
CA LEU A 185 -3.89 -11.19 -4.17
C LEU A 185 -5.28 -10.91 -3.60
N GLU A 186 -6.01 -10.03 -4.25
CA GLU A 186 -7.40 -9.71 -3.96
C GLU A 186 -8.30 -10.22 -5.08
N THR A 187 -9.41 -10.85 -4.73
CA THR A 187 -10.41 -11.30 -5.70
C THR A 187 -11.71 -10.55 -5.51
N SER A 188 -12.15 -9.87 -6.57
CA SER A 188 -13.39 -9.13 -6.63
C SER A 188 -14.40 -9.80 -7.56
N MET A 189 -15.62 -9.92 -7.07
CA MET A 189 -16.80 -10.37 -7.80
C MET A 189 -17.66 -9.17 -8.15
N ILE A 190 -17.75 -8.82 -9.43
CA ILE A 190 -18.35 -7.55 -9.89
C ILE A 190 -19.58 -7.84 -10.73
N SER A 191 -20.68 -7.15 -10.44
CA SER A 191 -21.98 -7.30 -11.10
C SER A 191 -22.63 -5.94 -11.35
N GLY A 192 -23.72 -5.90 -12.11
CA GLY A 192 -24.48 -4.67 -12.33
C GLY A 192 -25.07 -4.05 -11.05
N SER A 193 -25.23 -4.84 -9.97
CA SER A 193 -25.75 -4.39 -8.68
C SER A 193 -24.66 -4.01 -7.66
N GLY A 194 -23.38 -4.09 -8.02
CA GLY A 194 -22.26 -3.77 -7.14
C GLY A 194 -21.13 -4.80 -7.20
N TYR A 195 -20.14 -4.64 -6.31
CA TYR A 195 -18.99 -5.53 -6.21
C TYR A 195 -18.82 -6.09 -4.79
N LYS A 196 -18.20 -7.27 -4.70
CA LYS A 196 -17.81 -7.91 -3.43
C LYS A 196 -16.36 -8.36 -3.53
N SER A 197 -15.50 -7.78 -2.69
CA SER A 197 -14.09 -8.14 -2.65
C SER A 197 -13.74 -9.07 -1.49
N ARG A 198 -12.73 -9.93 -1.70
CA ARG A 198 -12.21 -10.88 -0.71
C ARG A 198 -10.70 -11.07 -0.90
N HIS A 199 -9.98 -11.15 0.21
CA HIS A 199 -8.55 -11.50 0.26
C HIS A 199 -8.28 -13.02 0.19
N SER A 200 -9.34 -13.83 -0.01
CA SER A 200 -9.20 -15.27 -0.14
C SER A 200 -10.21 -15.84 -1.14
N GLN A 201 -9.79 -16.94 -1.77
CA GLN A 201 -10.59 -17.70 -2.72
C GLN A 201 -11.16 -18.96 -2.07
N PRO A 202 -12.32 -19.46 -2.52
CA PRO A 202 -12.78 -20.81 -2.18
C PRO A 202 -11.75 -21.84 -2.63
N GLU A 203 -11.77 -23.02 -2.00
CA GLU A 203 -10.85 -24.12 -2.32
C GLU A 203 -10.86 -24.50 -3.82
N CYS A 204 -12.04 -24.51 -4.43
CA CYS A 204 -12.24 -24.77 -5.87
C CYS A 204 -12.46 -23.49 -6.70
N GLY A 205 -12.20 -22.31 -6.14
CA GLY A 205 -12.38 -21.04 -6.83
C GLY A 205 -13.83 -20.65 -7.13
N TYR A 206 -14.01 -19.78 -8.10
CA TYR A 206 -15.31 -19.18 -8.46
C TYR A 206 -15.83 -19.68 -9.81
N ALA A 207 -17.14 -19.83 -9.93
CA ALA A 207 -17.78 -20.10 -11.21
C ALA A 207 -17.71 -18.86 -12.12
N LEU A 208 -17.56 -19.08 -13.42
CA LEU A 208 -17.75 -18.05 -14.43
C LEU A 208 -19.25 -17.95 -14.74
N GLU A 209 -19.84 -16.77 -14.50
CA GLU A 209 -21.26 -16.52 -14.72
C GLU A 209 -21.46 -15.32 -15.67
N PRO A 210 -22.45 -15.33 -16.59
CA PRO A 210 -22.63 -14.21 -17.52
C PRO A 210 -22.98 -12.87 -16.86
N ALA A 211 -23.64 -12.89 -15.71
CA ALA A 211 -24.12 -11.70 -15.01
C ALA A 211 -23.05 -11.04 -14.11
N GLN A 212 -21.88 -11.67 -14.00
CA GLN A 212 -20.84 -11.30 -13.07
C GLN A 212 -19.46 -11.49 -13.71
N TRP A 213 -18.51 -10.63 -13.40
CA TRP A 213 -17.12 -10.89 -13.77
C TRP A 213 -16.23 -10.97 -12.54
N THR A 214 -15.20 -11.81 -12.68
CA THR A 214 -14.18 -11.98 -11.66
C THR A 214 -13.00 -11.09 -12.01
N GLU A 215 -12.54 -10.31 -11.05
CA GLU A 215 -11.33 -9.52 -11.12
C GLU A 215 -10.34 -10.04 -10.07
N TYR A 216 -9.10 -10.23 -10.49
CA TYR A 216 -7.97 -10.54 -9.62
C TYR A 216 -7.05 -9.34 -9.66
N SER A 217 -6.82 -8.72 -8.50
CA SER A 217 -5.91 -7.60 -8.33
C SER A 217 -4.71 -8.08 -7.52
N ILE A 218 -3.53 -8.01 -8.12
CA ILE A 218 -2.27 -8.41 -7.51
C ILE A 218 -1.43 -7.16 -7.31
N HIS A 219 -0.97 -6.90 -6.08
CA HIS A 219 -0.01 -5.83 -5.80
C HIS A 219 1.33 -6.45 -5.42
N THR A 220 2.40 -6.06 -6.12
CA THR A 220 3.74 -6.62 -5.94
C THR A 220 4.82 -5.57 -6.18
N MET A 221 6.01 -5.80 -5.63
CA MET A 221 7.22 -5.05 -5.94
C MET A 221 8.02 -5.66 -7.10
N ASP A 222 7.79 -6.94 -7.41
CA ASP A 222 8.63 -7.73 -8.33
C ASP A 222 7.75 -8.47 -9.34
N PRO A 223 7.08 -7.75 -10.26
CA PRO A 223 6.12 -8.35 -11.20
C PRO A 223 6.75 -9.37 -12.14
N ASP A 224 8.06 -9.25 -12.43
CA ASP A 224 8.78 -10.15 -13.32
C ASP A 224 9.05 -11.53 -12.67
N ASN A 225 8.98 -11.63 -11.34
CA ASN A 225 9.23 -12.85 -10.57
C ASN A 225 7.92 -13.58 -10.20
N LEU A 226 6.79 -13.26 -10.86
CA LEU A 226 5.49 -13.86 -10.59
C LEU A 226 5.10 -14.90 -11.62
N GLU A 227 4.72 -16.09 -11.13
CA GLU A 227 4.02 -17.10 -11.91
C GLU A 227 2.53 -17.12 -11.55
N LEU A 228 1.67 -17.01 -12.58
CA LEU A 228 0.22 -16.95 -12.44
C LEU A 228 -0.42 -18.19 -13.08
N THR A 229 -0.97 -19.06 -12.24
CA THR A 229 -1.57 -20.33 -12.69
C THR A 229 -3.07 -20.35 -12.44
N PHE A 230 -3.86 -20.51 -13.51
CA PHE A 230 -5.30 -20.76 -13.38
C PHE A 230 -5.59 -22.25 -13.23
N GLU A 231 -6.12 -22.64 -12.08
CA GLU A 231 -6.62 -23.99 -11.83
C GLU A 231 -8.10 -24.09 -12.21
N PHE A 232 -8.45 -25.19 -12.89
CA PHE A 232 -9.81 -25.46 -13.37
C PHE A 232 -10.40 -26.66 -12.65
N PHE A 233 -11.51 -26.43 -11.95
CA PHE A 233 -12.26 -27.45 -11.23
C PHE A 233 -13.55 -27.76 -11.97
N GLU A 234 -13.67 -28.97 -12.52
CA GLU A 234 -14.90 -29.44 -13.15
C GLU A 234 -16.00 -29.60 -12.08
N LEU A 235 -17.18 -29.05 -12.35
CA LEU A 235 -18.35 -29.27 -11.53
C LEU A 235 -19.02 -30.57 -11.96
N ASP A 236 -19.13 -31.52 -11.04
CA ASP A 236 -19.94 -32.72 -11.24
C ASP A 236 -21.39 -32.30 -11.50
N ILE A 237 -21.85 -32.54 -12.72
CA ILE A 237 -23.25 -32.39 -13.09
C ILE A 237 -23.89 -33.74 -12.78
N SER A 238 -24.48 -33.88 -11.58
CA SER A 238 -25.36 -35.00 -11.25
C SER A 238 -26.68 -34.94 -11.99
#